data_AF-A0A5M3MIS3-F1
#
_entry.id   AF-A0A5M3MIS3-F1
#
_cell.length_a   1.000
_cell.length_b   1.000
_cell.length_c   1.000
_cell.angle_alpha   90.00
_cell.angle_beta   90.00
_cell.angle_gamma   90.00
#
_symmetry.space_group_name_H-M   'P 1'
#
loop_
_entity.id
_entity.type
_entity.pdbx_description
1 polymer ?
#
loop_
_entity_poly.entity_id
_entity_poly.type
_entity_poly.pdbx_seq_one_letter_code
_entity_poly.pdbx_strand_id
1 'polypeptide(L)'
;VTSGICSAFAIVITCIRLYMRRDRFWWDDACAFLSMIFLFVQIVSVFMHVPNPRVLSHMDNIAAYYLMAATFYAIIWTARLAILYSVIRIDPDPRTRRILHRIAIIFIVILLIMIAQVLWVCEPMHDWKNAASPQCPLNKQVAICQLVTDILSDGLLIYAPLRLIWGMDAIDGTRRRLMIIFSTCIVTTIVSLVHAAFILTDGGIRVVIAAIVEDTFSLIVCNIPVVVTAIMRKYGKNEEESDHARQS
;
A
#
# COMPACT_ATOMS: atom_id res chain seq x y z
N VAL A 1 5.67 6.89 -18.46
CA VAL A 1 7.10 6.87 -18.05
C VAL A 1 7.23 7.00 -16.54
N THR A 2 6.68 8.06 -15.92
CA THR A 2 6.73 8.28 -14.46
C THR A 2 6.20 7.11 -13.63
N SER A 3 5.01 6.57 -13.96
CA SER A 3 4.41 5.42 -13.25
C SER A 3 5.26 4.14 -13.31
N GLY A 4 5.94 3.89 -14.44
CA GLY A 4 6.82 2.74 -14.62
C GLY A 4 8.09 2.81 -13.76
N ILE A 5 8.69 4.00 -13.66
CA ILE A 5 9.86 4.23 -12.81
C ILE A 5 9.50 4.05 -11.33
N CYS A 6 8.36 4.60 -10.90
CA CYS A 6 7.86 4.43 -9.53
C CYS A 6 7.58 2.95 -9.21
N SER A 7 6.99 2.21 -10.15
CA SER A 7 6.73 0.77 -9.99
C SER A 7 8.02 -0.04 -9.85
N ALA A 8 9.01 0.21 -10.70
CA ALA A 8 10.31 -0.46 -10.62
C ALA A 8 11.01 -0.18 -9.29
N PHE A 9 10.99 1.09 -8.85
CA PHE A 9 11.54 1.48 -7.56
C PHE A 9 10.83 0.79 -6.38
N ALA A 10 9.49 0.69 -6.43
CA ALA A 10 8.68 0.00 -5.43
C ALA A 10 9.00 -1.51 -5.35
N ILE A 11 9.22 -2.16 -6.49
CA ILE A 11 9.62 -3.57 -6.54
C ILE A 11 11.02 -3.74 -5.95
N VAL A 12 11.99 -2.91 -6.38
CA VAL A 12 13.37 -2.98 -5.89
C VAL A 12 13.44 -2.78 -4.38
N ILE A 13 12.74 -1.78 -3.83
CA ILE A 13 12.75 -1.53 -2.38
C ILE A 13 12.11 -2.68 -1.60
N THR A 14 11.08 -3.32 -2.15
CA THR A 14 10.46 -4.51 -1.56
C THR A 14 11.43 -5.69 -1.57
N CYS A 15 12.13 -5.93 -2.68
CA CYS A 15 13.15 -6.96 -2.78
C CYS A 15 14.30 -6.72 -1.79
N ILE A 16 14.78 -5.48 -1.65
CA ILE A 16 15.81 -5.10 -0.67
C ILE A 16 15.32 -5.40 0.75
N ARG A 17 14.09 -5.02 1.10
CA ARG A 17 13.50 -5.34 2.40
C ARG A 17 13.51 -6.83 2.68
N LEU A 18 13.04 -7.65 1.75
CA LEU A 18 12.96 -9.10 1.90
C LEU A 18 14.36 -9.72 2.00
N TYR A 19 15.32 -9.24 1.21
CA TYR A 19 16.71 -9.68 1.26
C TYR A 19 17.36 -9.37 2.63
N MET A 20 17.21 -8.14 3.13
CA MET A 20 17.76 -7.73 4.43
C MET A 20 17.14 -8.48 5.61
N ARG A 21 15.97 -9.11 5.42
CA ARG A 21 15.21 -9.80 6.47
C ARG A 21 15.04 -11.29 6.23
N ARG A 22 15.85 -11.88 5.34
CA ARG A 22 15.78 -13.31 4.96
C ARG A 22 15.74 -14.26 6.18
N ASP A 23 16.44 -13.90 7.25
CA ASP A 23 16.52 -14.75 8.46
C ASP A 23 15.45 -14.43 9.53
N ARG A 24 14.61 -13.40 9.31
CA ARG A 24 13.62 -12.92 10.30
C ARG A 24 12.30 -12.51 9.66
N PHE A 25 11.77 -13.38 8.79
CA PHE A 25 10.45 -13.21 8.18
C PHE A 25 9.35 -13.06 9.22
N TRP A 26 8.45 -12.12 8.97
CA TRP A 26 7.29 -11.87 9.82
C TRP A 26 6.10 -11.43 8.98
N TRP A 27 4.92 -11.32 9.60
CA TRP A 27 3.66 -10.99 8.90
C TRP A 27 3.72 -9.67 8.12
N ASP A 28 4.51 -8.69 8.58
CA ASP A 28 4.70 -7.44 7.86
C ASP A 28 5.42 -7.62 6.52
N ASP A 29 6.38 -8.53 6.45
CA ASP A 29 7.12 -8.85 5.21
C ASP A 29 6.26 -9.67 4.24
N ALA A 30 5.40 -10.56 4.75
CA ALA A 30 4.44 -11.31 3.95
C ALA A 30 3.41 -10.39 3.29
N CYS A 31 2.86 -9.42 4.03
CA CYS A 31 1.92 -8.44 3.48
C CYS A 31 2.57 -7.55 2.40
N ALA A 32 3.82 -7.12 2.59
CA ALA A 32 4.54 -6.34 1.59
C ALA A 32 4.86 -7.14 0.31
N PHE A 33 5.24 -8.41 0.46
CA PHE A 33 5.43 -9.31 -0.68
C PHE A 33 4.12 -9.54 -1.44
N LEU A 34 3.01 -9.72 -0.71
CA LEU A 34 1.69 -9.88 -1.29
C LEU A 34 1.25 -8.62 -2.07
N SER A 35 1.46 -7.42 -1.52
CA SER A 35 1.25 -6.16 -2.26
C SER A 35 2.07 -6.10 -3.56
N MET A 36 3.33 -6.54 -3.52
CA MET A 36 4.18 -6.56 -4.72
C MET A 36 3.65 -7.52 -5.79
N ILE A 37 3.16 -8.71 -5.41
CA ILE A 37 2.50 -9.63 -6.35
C ILE A 37 1.27 -8.97 -6.98
N PHE A 38 0.41 -8.34 -6.18
CA PHE A 38 -0.77 -7.67 -6.70
C PHE A 38 -0.41 -6.50 -7.63
N LEU A 39 0.67 -5.76 -7.34
CA LEU A 39 1.18 -4.72 -8.25
C LEU A 39 1.61 -5.30 -9.61
N PHE A 40 2.26 -6.46 -9.63
CA PHE A 40 2.58 -7.13 -10.90
C PHE A 40 1.32 -7.52 -11.67
N VAL A 41 0.33 -8.11 -10.99
CA VAL A 41 -0.96 -8.48 -11.60
C VAL A 41 -1.68 -7.24 -12.13
N GLN A 42 -1.64 -6.13 -11.41
CA GLN A 42 -2.24 -4.87 -11.81
C GLN A 42 -1.57 -4.29 -13.06
N ILE A 43 -0.23 -4.26 -13.10
CA ILE A 43 0.53 -3.79 -14.26
C ILE A 43 0.14 -4.61 -15.50
N VAL A 44 0.09 -5.94 -15.38
CA VAL A 44 -0.35 -6.84 -16.46
C VAL A 44 -1.78 -6.52 -16.87
N SER A 45 -2.69 -6.33 -15.92
CA SER A 45 -4.10 -6.01 -16.18
C SER A 45 -4.27 -4.68 -16.90
N VAL A 46 -3.47 -3.67 -16.56
CA VAL A 46 -3.46 -2.37 -17.26
C VAL A 46 -3.00 -2.54 -18.70
N PHE A 47 -1.95 -3.32 -18.96
CA PHE A 47 -1.51 -3.59 -20.33
C PHE A 47 -2.54 -4.38 -21.15
N MET A 48 -3.31 -5.27 -20.50
CA MET A 48 -4.45 -5.94 -21.15
C MET A 48 -5.60 -4.98 -21.42
N HIS A 49 -5.84 -3.99 -20.56
CA HIS A 49 -6.92 -3.02 -20.72
C HIS A 49 -6.63 -1.93 -21.78
N VAL A 50 -5.35 -1.65 -22.09
CA VAL A 50 -4.97 -0.68 -23.14
C VAL A 50 -5.32 -1.27 -24.52
N PRO A 51 -6.15 -0.58 -25.33
CA PRO A 51 -6.73 -1.16 -26.53
C PRO A 51 -5.69 -1.45 -27.60
N ASN A 52 -5.44 -2.74 -27.86
CA ASN A 52 -4.93 -3.19 -29.15
C ASN A 52 -6.11 -3.82 -29.92
N PRO A 53 -6.63 -3.15 -30.97
CA PRO A 53 -7.90 -3.51 -31.62
C PRO A 53 -7.89 -4.82 -32.43
N ARG A 54 -6.89 -5.70 -32.25
CA ARG A 54 -6.70 -6.89 -33.08
C ARG A 54 -6.54 -8.21 -32.31
N VAL A 55 -6.51 -8.21 -30.97
CA VAL A 55 -6.05 -9.42 -30.23
C VAL A 55 -6.91 -9.83 -29.02
N LEU A 56 -7.57 -8.90 -28.31
CA LEU A 56 -8.28 -9.25 -27.06
C LEU A 56 -9.80 -9.43 -27.24
N SER A 57 -10.35 -10.47 -26.59
CA SER A 57 -11.78 -10.72 -26.53
C SER A 57 -12.48 -9.72 -25.60
N HIS A 58 -13.77 -9.47 -25.85
CA HIS A 58 -14.60 -8.60 -25.01
C HIS A 58 -14.60 -9.04 -23.52
N MET A 59 -14.56 -10.35 -23.28
CA MET A 59 -14.47 -10.91 -21.93
C MET A 59 -13.13 -10.62 -21.24
N ASP A 60 -12.04 -10.54 -22.01
CA ASP A 60 -10.71 -10.25 -21.47
C ASP A 60 -10.62 -8.82 -20.94
N ASN A 61 -11.26 -7.85 -21.62
CA ASN A 61 -11.29 -6.46 -21.18
C ASN A 61 -12.11 -6.27 -19.89
N ILE A 62 -13.21 -7.01 -19.73
CA ILE A 62 -14.02 -7.01 -18.50
C ILE A 62 -13.23 -7.65 -17.35
N ALA A 63 -12.58 -8.79 -17.61
CA ALA A 63 -11.73 -9.44 -16.61
C ALA A 63 -10.55 -8.54 -16.19
N ALA A 64 -9.91 -7.86 -17.14
CA ALA A 64 -8.84 -6.91 -16.86
C ALA A 64 -9.30 -5.74 -15.98
N TYR A 65 -10.52 -5.23 -16.19
CA TYR A 65 -11.10 -4.19 -15.33
C TYR A 65 -11.31 -4.68 -13.89
N TYR A 66 -11.93 -5.86 -13.71
CA TYR A 66 -12.15 -6.42 -12.38
C TYR A 66 -10.84 -6.77 -11.67
N LEU A 67 -9.86 -7.32 -12.39
CA LEU A 67 -8.52 -7.57 -11.86
C LEU A 67 -7.87 -6.26 -11.42
N MET A 68 -7.88 -5.23 -12.26
CA MET A 68 -7.33 -3.92 -11.93
C MET A 68 -7.97 -3.35 -10.65
N ALA A 69 -9.31 -3.35 -10.57
CA ALA A 69 -10.03 -2.85 -9.40
C ALA A 69 -9.73 -3.67 -8.14
N ALA A 70 -9.76 -5.00 -8.22
CA ALA A 70 -9.48 -5.87 -7.08
C ALA A 70 -8.03 -5.73 -6.60
N THR A 71 -7.07 -5.67 -7.52
CA THR A 71 -5.65 -5.51 -7.19
C THR A 71 -5.35 -4.14 -6.57
N PHE A 72 -6.00 -3.07 -7.03
CA PHE A 72 -5.87 -1.73 -6.43
C PHE A 72 -6.23 -1.78 -4.93
N TYR A 73 -7.41 -2.30 -4.58
CA TYR A 73 -7.78 -2.44 -3.16
C TYR A 73 -6.81 -3.36 -2.42
N ALA A 74 -6.46 -4.49 -3.03
CA ALA A 74 -5.58 -5.44 -2.38
C ALA A 74 -4.22 -4.81 -2.05
N ILE A 75 -3.59 -4.09 -2.97
CA ILE A 75 -2.27 -3.44 -2.78
C ILE A 75 -2.30 -2.45 -1.63
N ILE A 76 -3.27 -1.53 -1.63
CA ILE A 76 -3.42 -0.50 -0.60
C ILE A 76 -3.62 -1.14 0.77
N TRP A 77 -4.59 -2.04 0.89
CA TRP A 77 -4.92 -2.65 2.18
C TRP A 77 -3.83 -3.58 2.68
N THR A 78 -3.15 -4.34 1.82
CA THR A 78 -2.00 -5.16 2.24
C THR A 78 -0.77 -4.31 2.58
N ALA A 79 -0.57 -3.15 1.94
CA ALA A 79 0.48 -2.21 2.33
C ALA A 79 0.20 -1.60 3.72
N ARG A 80 -1.05 -1.23 4.01
CA ARG A 80 -1.49 -0.77 5.34
C ARG A 80 -1.32 -1.86 6.40
N LEU A 81 -1.66 -3.10 6.08
CA LEU A 81 -1.41 -4.25 6.97
C LEU A 81 0.09 -4.44 7.23
N ALA A 82 0.96 -4.27 6.23
CA ALA A 82 2.41 -4.35 6.42
C ALA A 82 2.92 -3.28 7.40
N ILE A 83 2.37 -2.06 7.34
CA ILE A 83 2.69 -0.99 8.30
C ILE A 83 2.15 -1.35 9.69
N LEU A 84 0.89 -1.80 9.78
CA LEU A 84 0.28 -2.18 11.05
C LEU A 84 1.05 -3.31 11.76
N TYR A 85 1.41 -4.37 11.03
CA TYR A 85 2.23 -5.45 11.58
C TYR A 85 3.63 -4.98 11.96
N SER A 86 4.19 -4.00 11.23
CA SER A 86 5.45 -3.37 11.64
C SER A 86 5.32 -2.67 13.00
N VAL A 87 4.19 -2.00 13.28
CA VAL A 87 3.91 -1.37 14.58
C VAL A 87 3.69 -2.43 15.66
N ILE A 88 2.88 -3.47 15.38
CA ILE A 88 2.62 -4.60 16.30
C ILE A 88 3.93 -5.30 16.74
N ARG A 89 4.92 -5.36 15.84
CA ARG A 89 6.23 -5.95 16.13
C ARG A 89 7.06 -5.11 17.09
N ILE A 90 6.90 -3.80 17.05
CA ILE A 90 7.67 -2.83 17.87
C ILE A 90 7.01 -2.63 19.23
N ASP A 91 5.68 -2.69 19.30
CA ASP A 91 4.91 -2.40 20.52
C ASP A 91 5.27 -3.40 21.64
N PRO A 92 5.77 -2.91 22.80
CA PRO A 92 6.10 -3.75 23.94
C PRO A 92 4.87 -4.23 24.73
N ASP A 93 3.71 -3.54 24.64
CA ASP A 93 2.54 -3.83 25.45
C ASP A 93 1.65 -4.95 24.86
N PRO A 94 1.50 -6.10 25.53
CA PRO A 94 0.71 -7.23 25.04
C PRO A 94 -0.80 -6.94 24.96
N ARG A 95 -1.32 -5.94 25.69
CA ARG A 95 -2.74 -5.54 25.57
C ARG A 95 -2.96 -4.78 24.28
N THR A 96 -2.13 -3.79 23.99
CA THR A 96 -2.23 -3.02 22.74
C THR A 96 -1.98 -3.88 21.51
N ARG A 97 -1.01 -4.80 21.56
CA ARG A 97 -0.79 -5.76 20.45
C ARG A 97 -2.04 -6.57 20.12
N ARG A 98 -2.85 -6.97 21.11
CA ARG A 98 -4.13 -7.65 20.87
C ARG A 98 -5.16 -6.75 20.21
N ILE A 99 -5.23 -5.48 20.60
CA ILE A 99 -6.11 -4.49 19.95
C ILE A 99 -5.69 -4.27 18.50
N LEU A 100 -4.39 -4.10 18.23
CA LEU A 100 -3.85 -3.93 16.89
C LEU A 100 -4.09 -5.15 15.99
N HIS A 101 -4.03 -6.38 16.52
CA HIS A 101 -4.44 -7.57 15.76
C HIS A 101 -5.93 -7.56 15.42
N ARG A 102 -6.80 -7.09 16.33
CA ARG A 102 -8.23 -6.93 16.02
C ARG A 102 -8.45 -5.89 14.92
N ILE A 103 -7.69 -4.79 14.95
CA ILE A 103 -7.68 -3.79 13.88
C ILE A 103 -7.23 -4.41 12.55
N ALA A 104 -6.22 -5.28 12.56
CA ALA A 104 -5.77 -5.97 11.36
C ALA A 104 -6.88 -6.86 10.76
N ILE A 105 -7.66 -7.55 11.59
CA ILE A 105 -8.83 -8.32 11.14
C ILE A 105 -9.87 -7.38 10.52
N ILE A 106 -10.15 -6.24 11.15
CA ILE A 106 -11.07 -5.23 10.61
C ILE A 106 -10.60 -4.74 9.24
N PHE A 107 -9.30 -4.49 9.05
CA PHE A 107 -8.74 -4.06 7.76
C PHE A 107 -8.96 -5.11 6.66
N ILE A 108 -8.76 -6.39 6.97
CA ILE A 108 -9.03 -7.49 6.02
C ILE A 108 -10.52 -7.54 5.68
N VAL A 109 -11.41 -7.38 6.67
CA VAL A 109 -12.86 -7.36 6.43
C VAL A 109 -13.26 -6.19 5.55
N ILE A 110 -12.71 -4.98 5.78
CA ILE A 110 -12.98 -3.81 4.93
C ILE A 110 -12.50 -4.05 3.49
N LEU A 111 -11.30 -4.61 3.31
CA LEU A 111 -10.80 -5.00 1.98
C LEU A 111 -11.80 -5.91 1.24
N LEU A 112 -12.29 -6.97 1.90
CA LEU A 112 -13.26 -7.89 1.30
C LEU A 112 -14.58 -7.20 0.96
N ILE A 113 -15.06 -6.31 1.83
CA ILE A 113 -16.27 -5.51 1.59
C ILE A 113 -16.09 -4.59 0.39
N MET A 114 -14.93 -3.93 0.24
CA MET A 114 -14.66 -3.04 -0.90
C MET A 114 -14.65 -3.80 -2.23
N ILE A 115 -14.00 -4.97 -2.26
CA ILE A 115 -14.03 -5.85 -3.46
C ILE A 115 -15.45 -6.30 -3.76
N ALA A 116 -16.20 -6.73 -2.75
CA ALA A 116 -17.59 -7.15 -2.90
C ALA A 116 -18.50 -6.00 -3.37
N GLN A 117 -18.28 -4.76 -2.90
CA GLN A 117 -19.03 -3.59 -3.35
C GLN A 117 -18.84 -3.32 -4.84
N VAL A 118 -17.61 -3.43 -5.37
CA VAL A 118 -17.37 -3.28 -6.81
C VAL A 118 -18.14 -4.32 -7.61
N LEU A 119 -18.07 -5.59 -7.21
CA LEU A 119 -18.82 -6.66 -7.87
C LEU A 119 -20.33 -6.42 -7.80
N TRP A 120 -20.84 -6.02 -6.63
CA TRP A 120 -22.25 -5.78 -6.41
C TRP A 120 -22.81 -4.63 -7.26
N VAL A 121 -22.06 -3.54 -7.41
CA VAL A 121 -22.49 -2.37 -8.18
C VAL A 121 -22.33 -2.57 -9.67
N CYS A 122 -21.22 -3.19 -10.10
CA CYS A 122 -20.86 -3.27 -11.51
C CYS A 122 -21.51 -4.45 -12.23
N GLU A 123 -21.80 -5.55 -11.54
CA GLU A 123 -22.33 -6.75 -12.20
C GLU A 123 -23.75 -6.59 -12.77
N PRO A 124 -24.69 -5.91 -12.09
CA PRO A 124 -26.05 -5.69 -12.61
C PRO A 124 -26.09 -4.75 -13.83
N MET A 125 -25.12 -3.85 -13.97
CA MET A 125 -25.08 -2.89 -15.07
C MET A 125 -24.45 -3.52 -16.32
N HIS A 126 -25.16 -3.49 -17.44
CA HIS A 126 -24.70 -4.09 -18.70
C HIS A 126 -24.13 -3.04 -19.68
N ASP A 127 -24.49 -1.76 -19.53
CA ASP A 127 -24.14 -0.71 -20.50
C ASP A 127 -22.63 -0.44 -20.57
N TRP A 128 -21.94 -0.48 -19.42
CA TRP A 128 -20.50 -0.25 -19.37
C TRP A 128 -19.69 -1.43 -19.92
N LYS A 129 -20.25 -2.65 -19.90
CA LYS A 129 -19.57 -3.87 -20.38
C LYS A 129 -19.36 -3.82 -21.90
N ASN A 130 -20.29 -3.21 -22.63
CA ASN A 130 -20.28 -3.13 -24.10
C ASN A 130 -19.47 -1.94 -24.66
N ALA A 131 -18.92 -1.09 -23.80
CA ALA A 131 -18.12 0.06 -24.23
C ALA A 131 -16.76 -0.38 -24.80
N ALA A 132 -16.23 0.38 -25.76
CA ALA A 132 -14.91 0.12 -26.35
C ALA A 132 -13.75 0.14 -25.32
N SER A 133 -13.96 0.81 -24.18
CA SER A 133 -13.12 0.73 -22.98
C SER A 133 -14.07 0.50 -21.79
N PRO A 134 -14.23 -0.76 -21.33
CA PRO A 134 -15.21 -1.08 -20.30
C PRO A 134 -14.74 -0.58 -18.94
N GLN A 135 -15.37 0.50 -18.47
CA GLN A 135 -15.13 1.08 -17.15
C GLN A 135 -16.47 1.29 -16.46
N CYS A 136 -16.70 0.55 -15.37
CA CYS A 136 -17.92 0.68 -14.59
C CYS A 136 -17.98 2.08 -13.93
N PRO A 137 -19.09 2.82 -14.09
CA PRO A 137 -19.27 4.10 -13.41
C PRO A 137 -19.56 3.83 -11.93
N LEU A 138 -18.51 3.81 -11.11
CA LEU A 138 -18.67 3.70 -9.67
C LEU A 138 -19.49 4.90 -9.16
N ASN A 139 -20.51 4.60 -8.37
CA ASN A 139 -21.34 5.63 -7.77
C ASN A 139 -20.49 6.50 -6.82
N LYS A 140 -20.77 7.81 -6.77
CA LYS A 140 -20.06 8.77 -5.89
C LYS A 140 -20.02 8.30 -4.43
N GLN A 141 -21.08 7.61 -3.99
CA GLN A 141 -21.16 7.03 -2.64
C GLN A 141 -20.05 6.01 -2.36
N VAL A 142 -19.68 5.17 -3.33
CA VAL A 142 -18.62 4.17 -3.19
C VAL A 142 -17.26 4.88 -3.08
N ALA A 143 -17.02 5.87 -3.94
CA ALA A 143 -15.79 6.68 -3.88
C ALA A 143 -15.65 7.43 -2.54
N ILE A 144 -16.73 8.02 -2.03
CA ILE A 144 -16.75 8.69 -0.71
C ILE A 144 -16.50 7.68 0.40
N CYS A 145 -17.15 6.52 0.36
CA CYS A 145 -16.95 5.47 1.36
C CYS A 145 -15.49 5.01 1.41
N GLN A 146 -14.90 4.75 0.24
CA GLN A 146 -13.49 4.41 0.10
C GLN A 146 -12.60 5.50 0.71
N LEU A 147 -12.77 6.76 0.31
CA LEU A 147 -11.97 7.87 0.80
C LEU A 147 -12.06 8.03 2.34
N VAL A 148 -13.26 7.92 2.90
CA VAL A 148 -13.46 8.00 4.35
C VAL A 148 -12.77 6.84 5.05
N THR A 149 -12.91 5.61 4.56
CA THR A 149 -12.21 4.45 5.14
C THR A 149 -10.70 4.57 5.04
N ASP A 150 -10.19 5.14 3.95
CA ASP A 150 -8.77 5.38 3.75
C ASP A 150 -8.23 6.38 4.77
N ILE A 151 -8.88 7.53 4.93
CA ILE A 151 -8.50 8.56 5.92
C ILE A 151 -8.54 8.01 7.34
N LEU A 152 -9.59 7.26 7.70
CA LEU A 152 -9.69 6.65 9.04
C LEU A 152 -8.59 5.62 9.28
N SER A 153 -8.28 4.80 8.28
CA SER A 153 -7.23 3.79 8.38
C SER A 153 -5.84 4.42 8.51
N ASP A 154 -5.54 5.45 7.73
CA ASP A 154 -4.27 6.19 7.81
C ASP A 154 -4.17 6.94 9.14
N GLY A 155 -5.26 7.56 9.61
CA GLY A 155 -5.35 8.19 10.92
C GLY A 155 -5.05 7.23 12.07
N LEU A 156 -5.53 5.99 11.99
CA LEU A 156 -5.25 4.93 12.96
C LEU A 156 -3.78 4.49 12.91
N LEU A 157 -3.21 4.35 11.70
CA LEU A 157 -1.80 4.02 11.49
C LEU A 157 -0.85 5.15 11.92
N ILE A 158 -1.33 6.40 11.94
CA ILE A 158 -0.64 7.56 12.50
C ILE A 158 -0.73 7.56 14.03
N TYR A 159 -1.91 7.27 14.59
CA TYR A 159 -2.15 7.29 16.02
C TYR A 159 -1.35 6.21 16.76
N ALA A 160 -1.30 4.99 16.22
CA ALA A 160 -0.62 3.86 16.84
C ALA A 160 0.88 4.12 17.18
N PRO A 161 1.73 4.62 16.26
CA PRO A 161 3.11 4.96 16.56
C PRO A 161 3.25 6.22 17.43
N LEU A 162 2.36 7.23 17.30
CA LEU A 162 2.40 8.42 18.15
C LEU A 162 2.20 8.08 19.63
N ARG A 163 1.23 7.21 19.92
CA ARG A 163 1.00 6.69 21.27
C ARG A 163 2.22 5.99 21.83
N LEU A 164 2.98 5.28 20.98
CA LEU A 164 4.21 4.61 21.40
C LEU A 164 5.35 5.61 21.68
N ILE A 165 5.47 6.68 20.88
CA ILE A 165 6.50 7.72 21.08
C ILE A 165 6.29 8.49 22.40
N TRP A 166 5.05 8.68 22.85
CA TRP A 166 4.74 9.43 24.08
C TRP A 166 5.38 8.87 25.35
N GLY A 167 5.79 7.60 25.37
CA GLY A 167 6.45 6.98 26.52
C GLY A 167 7.95 6.71 26.32
N MET A 168 8.57 7.17 25.22
CA MET A 168 9.94 6.80 24.84
C MET A 168 10.92 7.97 24.92
N ASP A 169 12.12 7.71 25.46
CA ASP A 169 13.19 8.69 25.54
C ASP A 169 13.75 9.06 24.15
N ALA A 170 14.33 10.27 24.07
CA ALA A 170 14.72 10.91 22.80
C ALA A 170 15.82 10.20 21.99
N ILE A 171 16.51 9.22 22.58
CA ILE A 171 17.71 8.59 22.02
C ILE A 171 17.41 7.26 21.28
N ASP A 172 16.18 6.74 21.37
CA ASP A 172 15.89 5.41 20.84
C ASP A 172 15.72 5.40 19.30
N GLY A 173 16.49 4.53 18.62
CA GLY A 173 16.33 4.28 17.17
C GLY A 173 14.91 3.84 16.77
N THR A 174 14.13 3.35 17.73
CA THR A 174 12.70 3.06 17.62
C THR A 174 11.88 4.33 17.36
N ARG A 175 12.15 5.44 18.06
CA ARG A 175 11.47 6.73 17.85
C ARG A 175 11.67 7.25 16.44
N ARG A 176 12.89 7.11 15.90
CA ARG A 176 13.18 7.48 14.50
C ARG A 176 12.39 6.63 13.51
N ARG A 177 12.28 5.32 13.73
CA ARG A 177 11.45 4.43 12.90
C ARG A 177 9.97 4.83 12.93
N LEU A 178 9.46 5.22 14.10
CA LEU A 178 8.06 5.67 14.27
C LEU A 178 7.80 7.02 13.60
N MET A 179 8.75 7.97 13.66
CA MET A 179 8.66 9.23 12.93
C MET A 179 8.66 9.04 11.41
N ILE A 180 9.44 8.08 10.90
CA ILE A 180 9.44 7.77 9.47
C ILE A 180 8.08 7.18 9.06
N ILE A 181 7.51 6.24 9.85
CA ILE A 181 6.17 5.70 9.60
C ILE A 181 5.14 6.83 9.53
N PHE A 182 5.14 7.72 10.53
CA PHE A 182 4.24 8.87 10.59
C PHE A 182 4.33 9.76 9.33
N SER A 183 5.55 10.14 8.94
CA SER A 183 5.78 10.95 7.73
C SER A 183 5.24 10.25 6.48
N THR A 184 5.48 8.94 6.37
CA THR A 184 5.04 8.17 5.22
C THR A 184 3.51 8.04 5.12
N CYS A 185 2.79 7.95 6.25
CA CYS A 185 1.32 7.92 6.25
C CYS A 185 0.69 9.25 5.81
N ILE A 186 1.32 10.39 6.12
CA ILE A 186 0.85 11.70 5.61
C ILE A 186 0.94 11.73 4.08
N VAL A 187 2.05 11.22 3.53
CA VAL A 187 2.26 11.16 2.07
C VAL A 187 1.21 10.27 1.41
N THR A 188 0.89 9.10 1.97
CA THR A 188 -0.16 8.22 1.39
C THR A 188 -1.51 8.92 1.38
N THR A 189 -1.90 9.57 2.48
CA THR A 189 -3.18 10.28 2.55
C THR A 189 -3.28 11.38 1.49
N ILE A 190 -2.21 12.13 1.24
CA ILE A 190 -2.18 13.15 0.18
C ILE A 190 -2.39 12.51 -1.20
N VAL A 191 -1.69 11.41 -1.49
CA VAL A 191 -1.81 10.72 -2.77
C VAL A 191 -3.21 10.12 -2.96
N SER A 192 -3.80 9.53 -1.92
CA SER A 192 -5.18 9.03 -1.92
C SER A 192 -6.20 10.14 -2.17
N LEU A 193 -6.00 11.34 -1.59
CA LEU A 193 -6.84 12.51 -1.85
C LEU A 193 -6.76 12.97 -3.31
N VAL A 194 -5.57 12.96 -3.90
CA VAL A 194 -5.38 13.31 -5.31
C VAL A 194 -6.08 12.29 -6.22
N HIS A 195 -5.96 11.00 -5.95
CA HIS A 195 -6.67 9.97 -6.71
C HIS A 195 -8.20 10.11 -6.55
N ALA A 196 -8.69 10.34 -5.33
CA ALA A 196 -10.11 10.58 -5.10
C ALA A 196 -10.63 11.83 -5.83
N ALA A 197 -9.84 12.90 -5.90
CA ALA A 197 -10.18 14.08 -6.71
C ALA A 197 -10.31 13.70 -8.19
N PHE A 198 -9.35 12.96 -8.75
CA PHE A 198 -9.43 12.49 -10.13
C PHE A 198 -10.63 11.57 -10.38
N ILE A 199 -11.02 10.71 -9.44
CA ILE A 199 -12.25 9.89 -9.57
C ILE A 199 -13.51 10.77 -9.64
N LEU A 200 -13.53 11.89 -8.92
CA LEU A 200 -14.71 12.77 -8.82
C LEU A 200 -14.80 13.79 -9.97
N THR A 201 -13.67 14.26 -10.50
CA THR A 201 -13.61 15.30 -11.54
C THR A 201 -13.38 14.75 -12.94
N ASP A 202 -12.68 13.63 -13.05
CA ASP A 202 -12.22 13.06 -14.31
C ASP A 202 -12.64 11.60 -14.48
N GLY A 203 -12.77 11.16 -15.73
CA GLY A 203 -13.00 9.76 -16.08
C GLY A 203 -11.86 9.20 -16.93
N GLY A 204 -11.84 7.88 -17.12
CA GLY A 204 -10.94 7.23 -18.06
C GLY A 204 -9.49 7.10 -17.57
N ILE A 205 -8.53 7.26 -18.50
CA ILE A 205 -7.12 6.90 -18.33
C ILE A 205 -6.43 7.66 -17.18
N ARG A 206 -6.85 8.90 -16.90
CA ARG A 206 -6.26 9.70 -15.79
C ARG A 206 -6.47 9.03 -14.43
N VAL A 207 -7.65 8.44 -14.22
CA VAL A 207 -7.97 7.69 -13.00
C VAL A 207 -7.09 6.46 -12.87
N VAL A 208 -6.90 5.72 -13.97
CA VAL A 208 -6.02 4.54 -13.99
C VAL A 208 -4.56 4.90 -13.67
N ILE A 209 -4.05 5.99 -14.24
CA ILE A 209 -2.69 6.47 -13.93
C ILE A 209 -2.59 6.89 -12.46
N ALA A 210 -3.57 7.60 -11.93
CA ALA A 210 -3.60 8.02 -10.53
C ALA A 210 -3.64 6.82 -9.58
N ALA A 211 -4.43 5.78 -9.88
CA ALA A 211 -4.47 4.54 -9.13
C ALA A 211 -3.10 3.85 -9.07
N ILE A 212 -2.43 3.67 -10.21
CA ILE A 212 -1.08 3.06 -10.25
C ILE A 212 -0.08 3.89 -9.43
N VAL A 213 -0.16 5.22 -9.51
CA VAL A 213 0.69 6.10 -8.70
C VAL A 213 0.40 5.88 -7.21
N GLU A 214 -0.86 5.83 -6.80
CA GLU A 214 -1.24 5.55 -5.41
C GLU A 214 -0.73 4.20 -4.92
N ASP A 215 -0.88 3.14 -5.72
CA ASP A 215 -0.43 1.79 -5.40
C ASP A 215 1.10 1.73 -5.22
N THR A 216 1.83 2.32 -6.16
CA THR A 216 3.30 2.37 -6.08
C THR A 216 3.79 3.17 -4.89
N PHE A 217 3.18 4.32 -4.60
CA PHE A 217 3.52 5.12 -3.42
C PHE A 217 3.20 4.37 -2.13
N SER A 218 2.05 3.71 -2.04
CA SER A 218 1.67 2.90 -0.88
C SER A 218 2.68 1.79 -0.60
N LEU A 219 3.14 1.11 -1.65
CA LEU A 219 4.17 0.07 -1.53
C LEU A 219 5.53 0.65 -1.14
N ILE A 220 5.95 1.78 -1.71
CA ILE A 220 7.19 2.46 -1.34
C ILE A 220 7.14 2.86 0.15
N VAL A 221 6.06 3.50 0.56
CA VAL A 221 5.82 3.97 1.93
C VAL A 221 5.87 2.84 2.94
N CYS A 222 5.23 1.70 2.66
CA CYS A 222 5.25 0.58 3.61
C CYS A 222 6.64 -0.05 3.80
N ASN A 223 7.55 0.16 2.83
CA ASN A 223 8.92 -0.40 2.84
C ASN A 223 9.97 0.59 3.38
N ILE A 224 9.80 1.90 3.16
CA ILE A 224 10.77 2.94 3.57
C ILE A 224 11.17 2.84 5.05
N PRO A 225 10.26 2.79 6.04
CA PRO A 225 10.66 2.76 7.44
C PRO A 225 11.53 1.56 7.79
N VAL A 226 11.28 0.43 7.15
CA VAL A 226 12.03 -0.81 7.35
C VAL A 226 13.43 -0.70 6.75
N VAL A 227 13.52 -0.30 5.48
CA VAL A 227 14.78 -0.21 4.75
C VAL A 227 15.67 0.88 5.36
N VAL A 228 15.12 2.06 5.64
CA VAL A 228 15.87 3.16 6.28
C VAL A 228 16.40 2.73 7.63
N THR A 229 15.57 2.12 8.50
CA THR A 229 16.05 1.66 9.81
C THR A 229 17.16 0.62 9.69
N ALA A 230 17.07 -0.28 8.72
CA ALA A 230 18.07 -1.32 8.50
C ALA A 230 19.40 -0.74 7.97
N ILE A 231 19.32 0.24 7.06
CA ILE A 231 20.47 0.99 6.55
C ILE A 231 21.15 1.77 7.68
N MET A 232 20.38 2.52 8.49
CA MET A 232 20.92 3.29 9.60
C MET A 232 21.61 2.39 10.65
N ARG A 233 21.04 1.23 10.94
CA ARG A 233 21.67 0.23 11.82
C ARG A 233 22.97 -0.32 11.26
N LYS A 234 23.08 -0.48 9.93
CA LYS A 234 24.30 -0.96 9.29
C LYS A 234 25.40 0.11 9.32
N TYR A 235 25.07 1.37 9.01
CA TYR A 235 26.03 2.47 9.08
C TYR A 235 26.49 2.75 10.52
N GLY A 236 25.59 2.77 11.50
CA GLY A 236 25.98 2.97 12.90
C GLY A 236 26.91 1.87 13.44
N LYS A 237 26.69 0.61 13.06
CA LYS A 237 27.60 -0.50 13.41
C LYS A 237 28.97 -0.37 12.74
N ASN A 238 29.01 0.05 11.48
CA ASN A 238 30.26 0.26 10.77
C ASN A 238 31.08 1.39 11.40
N GLU A 239 30.42 2.46 11.88
CA GLU A 239 31.07 3.55 12.62
C GLU A 239 31.67 3.04 13.94
N GLU A 240 30.89 2.29 14.74
CA GLU A 240 31.37 1.68 16.00
C GLU A 240 32.53 0.68 15.79
N GLU A 241 32.47 -0.17 14.77
CA GLU A 241 33.58 -1.08 14.42
C GLU A 241 34.82 -0.33 13.95
N SER A 242 34.64 0.76 13.18
CA SER A 242 35.75 1.59 12.71
C SER A 242 36.42 2.40 13.82
N ASP A 243 35.67 2.83 14.84
CA ASP A 243 36.22 3.52 16.02
C ASP A 243 36.96 2.53 16.93
N HIS A 244 36.44 1.31 17.10
CA HIS A 244 37.17 0.25 17.82
C HIS A 244 38.47 -0.15 17.12
N ALA A 245 38.48 -0.24 15.78
CA ALA A 245 39.69 -0.56 15.01
C ALA A 245 40.76 0.55 15.01
N ARG A 246 40.39 1.82 15.29
CA ARG A 246 41.35 2.93 15.45
C ARG A 246 41.97 3.01 16.84
N GLN A 247 41.37 2.34 17.83
CA GLN A 247 41.85 2.33 19.21
C GLN A 247 42.74 1.11 19.55
N SER A 248 42.85 0.14 18.63
CA SER A 248 43.75 -1.02 18.70
C SER A 248 45.03 -0.80 17.92
#